data_AF-A0A644Y3Y6-F1
#
_entry.id   AF-A0A644Y3Y6-F1
#
_cell.length_a   1.000
_cell.length_b   1.000
_cell.length_c   1.000
_cell.angle_alpha   90.00
_cell.angle_beta   90.00
_cell.angle_gamma   90.00
#
_symmetry.space_group_name_H-M   'P 1'
#
loop_
_entity.id
_entity.type
_entity.pdbx_description
1 polymer ?
#
loop_
_entity_poly.entity_id
_entity_poly.type
_entity_poly.pdbx_seq_one_letter_code
_entity_poly.pdbx_strand_id
1 'polypeptide(L)' 'MEGKEDMNKCENCNVSMEQGYTIINDNLHGGLKIAKQQSGFENLENKIYVEICPQCGQIKLYSKNRS' A
#
# COMPACT_ATOMS: atom_id res chain seq x y z
N MET A 1 20.01 13.73 -3.38
CA MET A 1 18.80 14.57 -3.43
C MET A 1 17.64 13.68 -3.03
N GLU A 2 17.30 13.64 -1.75
CA GLU A 2 16.18 12.85 -1.25
C GLU A 2 14.89 13.59 -1.60
N GLY A 3 14.20 13.11 -2.64
CA GLY A 3 12.84 13.55 -2.93
C GLY A 3 11.97 13.18 -1.74
N LYS A 4 11.46 14.18 -1.03
CA LYS A 4 10.40 13.96 -0.05
C LYS A 4 9.18 13.47 -0.82
N GLU A 5 8.96 12.17 -0.86
CA GLU A 5 7.68 11.61 -1.25
C GLU A 5 6.65 12.19 -0.27
N ASP A 6 5.77 13.06 -0.76
CA ASP A 6 4.68 13.61 0.03
C ASP A 6 3.82 12.42 0.52
N MET A 7 4.04 12.02 1.77
CA MET A 7 3.27 10.92 2.37
C MET A 7 1.80 11.32 2.36
N ASN A 8 0.97 10.49 1.73
CA ASN A 8 -0.46 10.69 1.73
C ASN A 8 -0.99 10.74 3.17
N LYS A 9 -1.92 11.67 3.40
CA LYS A 9 -2.59 11.82 4.69
C LYS A 9 -3.94 11.12 4.66
N CYS A 10 -4.30 10.56 5.81
CA CYS A 10 -5.65 10.09 6.09
C CYS A 10 -6.61 11.28 6.07
N GLU A 11 -7.72 11.15 5.36
CA GLU A 11 -8.73 12.22 5.24
C GLU A 11 -9.48 12.43 6.56
N ASN A 12 -9.64 11.36 7.32
CA ASN A 12 -10.39 11.39 8.59
C ASN A 12 -9.50 11.83 9.77
N CYS A 13 -8.24 11.43 9.79
CA CYS A 13 -7.35 11.63 10.94
C CYS A 13 -6.28 12.69 10.71
N ASN A 14 -6.06 13.13 9.46
CA ASN A 14 -4.99 14.06 9.05
C ASN A 14 -3.57 13.60 9.46
N VAL A 15 -3.39 12.30 9.72
CA VAL A 15 -2.08 11.67 9.99
C VAL A 15 -1.52 11.02 8.73
N SER A 16 -0.20 10.88 8.67
CA SER A 16 0.48 10.17 7.59
C SER A 16 0.06 8.71 7.54
N MET A 17 -0.19 8.21 6.34
CA MET A 17 -0.57 6.81 6.13
C MET A 17 0.69 5.92 6.06
N GLU A 18 0.58 4.72 6.61
CA GLU A 18 1.64 3.72 6.53
C GLU A 18 1.68 3.09 5.13
N GLN A 19 2.87 3.02 4.56
CA GLN A 19 3.15 2.43 3.25
C GLN A 19 3.80 1.05 3.39
N GLY A 20 4.12 0.44 2.25
CA GLY A 20 4.81 -0.85 2.20
C GLY A 20 3.86 -2.02 2.33
N TYR A 21 2.61 -1.86 1.92
CA TYR A 21 1.64 -2.94 1.82
C TYR A 21 1.26 -3.18 0.34
N THR A 22 0.79 -4.38 0.03
CA THR A 22 0.30 -4.76 -1.30
C THR A 22 -0.86 -5.74 -1.18
N ILE A 23 -1.65 -5.86 -2.25
CA ILE A 23 -2.69 -6.87 -2.36
C ILE A 23 -2.07 -8.15 -2.92
N ILE A 24 -2.28 -9.26 -2.23
CA ILE A 24 -1.91 -10.60 -2.68
C ILE A 24 -3.18 -11.45 -2.85
N ASN A 25 -3.14 -12.36 -3.83
CA ASN A 25 -4.18 -13.37 -3.97
C ASN A 25 -3.88 -14.52 -3.01
N ASP A 26 -4.81 -14.80 -2.11
CA ASP A 26 -4.80 -16.01 -1.29
C ASP A 26 -5.43 -17.16 -2.09
N ASN A 27 -4.59 -17.81 -2.89
CA ASN A 27 -4.99 -18.95 -3.71
C ASN A 27 -5.49 -20.15 -2.88
N LEU A 28 -5.20 -20.20 -1.58
CA LEU A 28 -5.51 -21.34 -0.72
C LEU A 28 -6.93 -21.26 -0.15
N HIS A 29 -7.37 -20.05 0.23
CA HIS A 29 -8.68 -19.82 0.82
C HIS A 29 -9.67 -19.10 -0.09
N GLY A 30 -9.22 -18.66 -1.27
CA GLY A 30 -10.03 -17.88 -2.21
C GLY A 30 -10.32 -16.49 -1.65
N GLY A 31 -9.41 -15.53 -1.87
CA GLY A 31 -9.63 -14.16 -1.43
C GLY A 31 -8.45 -13.24 -1.70
N LEU A 32 -8.67 -11.94 -1.48
CA LEU A 32 -7.60 -10.95 -1.54
C LEU A 32 -7.17 -10.61 -0.11
N LYS A 33 -5.85 -10.60 0.13
CA LYS A 33 -5.26 -10.18 1.41
C LYS A 33 -4.36 -8.97 1.20
N ILE A 34 -4.32 -8.10 2.21
CA ILE A 34 -3.32 -7.04 2.27
C ILE A 34 -2.16 -7.56 3.10
N ALA A 35 -0.96 -7.57 2.53
CA ALA A 35 0.24 -8.04 3.18
C ALA A 35 1.33 -6.96 3.14
N LYS A 36 2.15 -6.93 4.18
CA LYS A 36 3.34 -6.08 4.21
C LYS A 36 4.35 -6.61 3.19
N GLN A 37 4.91 -5.71 2.39
CA GLN A 37 5.93 -6.03 1.39
C GLN A 37 7.13 -6.66 2.09
N GLN A 38 7.53 -7.83 1.60
CA GLN A 38 8.74 -8.52 2.02
C GLN A 38 9.82 -8.35 0.96
N SER A 39 11.09 -8.55 1.33
CA SER A 39 12.19 -8.60 0.36
C SER A 39 11.91 -9.66 -0.73
N GLY A 40 12.07 -9.29 -2.01
CA GLY A 40 11.63 -10.11 -3.16
C GLY A 40 10.26 -9.69 -3.73
N PHE A 41 9.45 -9.00 -2.91
CA PHE A 41 8.56 -7.89 -3.27
C PHE A 41 8.65 -7.34 -4.69
N GLU A 42 9.84 -6.82 -4.97
CA GLU A 42 10.13 -5.71 -5.88
C GLU A 42 9.96 -6.07 -7.36
N ASN A 43 9.96 -7.36 -7.69
CA ASN A 43 9.94 -7.85 -9.07
C ASN A 43 8.55 -8.21 -9.61
N LEU A 44 7.46 -8.11 -8.83
CA LEU A 44 6.12 -8.36 -9.38
C LEU A 44 5.68 -7.19 -10.27
N GLU A 45 5.30 -7.48 -11.51
CA GLU A 45 4.66 -6.52 -12.40
C GLU A 45 3.20 -6.28 -11.98
N ASN A 46 2.66 -5.08 -12.28
CA ASN A 46 1.25 -4.71 -12.01
C ASN A 46 0.80 -4.77 -10.54
N LYS A 47 1.65 -4.34 -9.60
CA LYS A 47 1.29 -4.26 -8.18
C LYS A 47 0.28 -3.15 -7.89
N ILE A 48 -0.70 -3.49 -7.05
CA ILE A 48 -1.49 -2.51 -6.31
C ILE A 48 -0.78 -2.27 -4.98
N TYR A 49 -0.39 -1.03 -4.76
CA TYR A 49 0.18 -0.55 -3.51
C TYR A 49 -0.94 -0.11 -2.59
N VAL A 50 -0.71 -0.30 -1.30
CA VAL A 50 -1.69 -0.03 -0.27
C VAL A 50 -1.08 0.88 0.79
N GLU A 51 -1.84 1.91 1.14
CA GLU A 51 -1.59 2.80 2.26
C GLU A 51 -2.68 2.61 3.30
N ILE A 52 -2.31 2.53 4.58
CA ILE A 52 -3.23 2.28 5.68
C ILE A 52 -3.06 3.35 6.74
N CYS A 53 -4.16 3.97 7.18
CA CYS A 53 -4.12 4.89 8.31
C CYS A 53 -3.91 4.08 9.61
N PRO A 54 -2.85 4.34 10.39
CA PRO A 54 -2.58 3.58 11.61
C PRO A 54 -3.58 3.85 12.75
N GLN A 55 -4.39 4.91 12.64
CA GLN A 55 -5.35 5.29 13.67
C GLN A 55 -6.77 4.73 13.43
N CYS A 56 -7.28 4.83 12.19
CA CYS A 56 -8.65 4.47 11.88
C CYS A 56 -8.80 3.34 10.85
N GLY A 57 -7.69 2.86 10.29
CA GLY A 57 -7.70 1.79 9.30
C GLY A 57 -8.23 2.20 7.92
N GLN A 58 -8.37 3.50 7.62
CA GLN A 58 -8.66 3.95 6.24
C GLN A 58 -7.61 3.39 5.28
N ILE A 59 -8.07 2.81 4.16
CA ILE A 59 -7.21 2.18 3.15
C ILE A 59 -7.25 3.04 1.88
N LYS A 60 -6.08 3.31 1.30
CA LYS A 60 -5.94 3.88 -0.05
C LYS A 60 -5.17 2.90 -0.93
N LEU A 61 -5.69 2.69 -2.14
CA LEU A 61 -5.10 1.82 -3.16
C LEU A 61 -4.55 2.68 -4.29
N TYR A 62 -3.32 2.40 -4.73
CA TYR A 62 -2.71 3.12 -5.85
C TYR A 62 -1.80 2.19 -6.66
N SER A 63 -1.63 2.49 -7.94
CA SER A 63 -0.62 1.86 -8.79
C SER A 63 0.52 2.85 -9.00
N LYS A 64 1.78 2.36 -8.99
CA LYS A 64 2.95 3.21 -9.33
C LYS A 64 3.08 3.46 -10.84
N ASN A 65 2.16 2.94 -11.65
CA ASN A 65 2.04 3.29 -13.07
C ASN A 65 1.49 4.72 -13.18
N ARG A 66 2.39 5.69 -13.03
CA ARG A 66 2.20 7.07 -13.49
C ARG A 66 2.09 7.06 -15.01
N SER A 67 0.94 7.45 -15.52
CA SER A 67 0.83 8.26 -16.73
C SER A 67 0.45 9.67 -16.28
#